data_AF-A0A7S3DW92-F1
#
_entry.id   AF-A0A7S3DW92-F1
#
_cell.length_a   1.000
_cell.length_b   1.000
_cell.length_c   1.000
_cell.angle_alpha   90.00
_cell.angle_beta   90.00
_cell.angle_gamma   90.00
#
_symmetry.space_group_name_H-M   'P 1'
#
loop_
_entity.id
_entity.type
_entity.pdbx_description
1 polymer ?
#
loop_
_entity_poly.entity_id
_entity_poly.type
_entity_poly.pdbx_seq_one_letter_code
_entity_poly.pdbx_strand_id
1 'polypeptide(L)'
;MVDTQPSASGDQVTDESLRKNVDTSDTQQAEAPAPEPKRVVRRRRRRQIKDKGEEIPPLDPVLLEKVMKESGLPVAYSFEIPKTVTRIVQLRAKHVALQMPEGLLLYATVIADVLQRL
;
A
#
# COMPACT_ATOMS: atom_id res chain seq x y z
N MET A 1 -3.85 -44.89 73.27
CA MET A 1 -4.62 -44.25 74.35
C MET A 1 -4.93 -42.86 73.82
N VAL A 2 -6.15 -42.45 73.50
CA VAL A 2 -7.46 -42.76 74.09
C VAL A 2 -8.55 -42.33 73.05
N ASP A 3 -9.56 -43.19 72.84
CA ASP A 3 -10.99 -42.97 72.52
C ASP A 3 -11.48 -42.01 71.41
N THR A 4 -12.33 -42.41 70.45
CA THR A 4 -13.74 -42.89 70.47
C THR A 4 -14.79 -41.76 70.36
N GLN A 5 -15.21 -41.52 69.10
CA GLN A 5 -16.58 -41.28 68.59
C GLN A 5 -17.48 -40.12 69.17
N PRO A 6 -18.78 -39.96 68.78
CA PRO A 6 -19.26 -39.20 67.61
C PRO A 6 -20.55 -38.35 67.94
N SER A 7 -21.37 -38.02 66.91
CA SER A 7 -22.81 -37.63 66.95
C SER A 7 -23.13 -36.16 67.31
N ALA A 8 -24.19 -35.50 66.83
CA ALA A 8 -25.20 -35.70 65.78
C ALA A 8 -26.07 -34.43 65.73
N SER A 9 -26.71 -34.15 64.57
CA SER A 9 -27.99 -33.42 64.35
C SER A 9 -27.89 -32.63 63.02
N GLY A 10 -28.60 -32.89 61.93
CA GLY A 10 -29.91 -33.55 61.75
C GLY A 10 -30.98 -32.47 61.54
N ASP A 11 -31.35 -32.22 60.28
CA ASP A 11 -32.70 -31.93 59.73
C ASP A 11 -32.56 -31.35 58.31
N GLN A 12 -32.78 -32.13 57.24
CA GLN A 12 -34.04 -32.58 56.63
C GLN A 12 -34.83 -31.40 56.01
N VAL A 13 -34.64 -31.13 54.71
CA VAL A 13 -35.50 -31.58 53.58
C VAL A 13 -36.80 -30.80 53.45
N THR A 14 -36.93 -30.08 52.32
CA THR A 14 -38.19 -30.02 51.56
C THR A 14 -37.87 -30.18 50.08
N ASP A 15 -38.41 -31.26 49.54
CA ASP A 15 -38.45 -31.72 48.16
C ASP A 15 -39.72 -31.14 47.52
N GLU A 16 -39.66 -30.46 46.37
CA GLU A 16 -40.82 -30.39 45.48
C GLU A 16 -40.42 -29.97 44.04
N SER A 17 -40.34 -30.97 43.15
CA SER A 17 -41.22 -31.11 41.97
C SER A 17 -41.60 -29.83 41.19
N LEU A 18 -41.58 -29.73 39.85
CA LEU A 18 -41.46 -30.71 38.77
C LEU A 18 -41.44 -29.93 37.43
N ARG A 19 -40.55 -30.30 36.49
CA ARG A 19 -40.69 -30.27 35.01
C ARG A 19 -41.06 -28.98 34.26
N LYS A 20 -40.18 -28.61 33.31
CA LYS A 20 -40.43 -28.43 31.85
C LYS A 20 -39.11 -27.95 31.21
N ASN A 21 -38.44 -28.78 30.43
CA ASN A 21 -38.55 -28.91 28.97
C ASN A 21 -37.69 -27.90 28.18
N VAL A 22 -36.84 -28.50 27.33
CA VAL A 22 -36.45 -28.05 25.98
C VAL A 22 -35.32 -27.00 25.89
N ASP A 23 -34.23 -27.52 25.33
CA ASP A 23 -33.24 -26.93 24.43
C ASP A 23 -33.27 -25.42 24.15
N THR A 24 -32.03 -24.90 24.11
CA THR A 24 -31.58 -23.70 23.39
C THR A 24 -31.82 -22.36 24.07
N SER A 25 -30.75 -21.84 24.68
CA SER A 25 -30.05 -20.59 24.31
C SER A 25 -29.58 -19.85 25.56
N ASP A 26 -28.27 -19.89 25.83
CA ASP A 26 -27.56 -18.63 25.85
C ASP A 26 -26.08 -18.84 25.50
N THR A 27 -25.67 -18.07 24.51
CA THR A 27 -24.41 -18.17 23.79
C THR A 27 -23.43 -17.21 24.45
N GLN A 28 -22.43 -17.74 25.17
CA GLN A 28 -21.23 -16.96 25.46
C GLN A 28 -20.25 -17.12 24.30
N GLN A 29 -20.42 -16.23 23.32
CA GLN A 29 -19.48 -15.99 22.24
C GLN A 29 -18.17 -15.45 22.82
N ALA A 30 -17.14 -16.29 22.81
CA ALA A 30 -15.75 -15.86 22.71
C ALA A 30 -15.23 -16.34 21.35
N GLU A 31 -15.60 -15.62 20.30
CA GLU A 31 -15.15 -15.85 18.94
C GLU A 31 -13.67 -15.48 18.84
N ALA A 32 -12.81 -16.49 18.77
CA ALA A 32 -11.38 -16.32 18.48
C ALA A 32 -11.20 -15.62 17.13
N PRO A 33 -10.26 -14.67 16.99
CA PRO A 33 -10.09 -13.95 15.73
C PRO A 33 -9.67 -14.92 14.62
N ALA A 34 -10.49 -14.99 13.58
CA ALA A 34 -10.20 -15.74 12.36
C ALA A 34 -8.83 -15.29 11.78
N PRO A 35 -8.02 -16.22 11.24
CA PRO A 35 -6.72 -15.87 10.69
C PRO A 35 -6.88 -14.94 9.48
N GLU A 36 -6.40 -13.70 9.60
CA GLU A 36 -6.39 -12.74 8.51
C GLU A 36 -5.69 -13.34 7.27
N PRO A 37 -6.27 -13.21 6.06
CA PRO A 37 -5.66 -13.76 4.87
C PRO A 37 -4.34 -13.05 4.59
N LYS A 38 -3.24 -13.79 4.64
CA LYS A 38 -1.89 -13.31 4.27
C LYS A 38 -1.94 -12.77 2.86
N ARG A 39 -1.91 -11.43 2.72
CA ARG A 39 -1.90 -10.73 1.44
C ARG A 39 -0.65 -11.13 0.66
N VAL A 40 -0.82 -12.05 -0.30
CA VAL A 40 0.26 -12.50 -1.18
C VAL A 40 0.60 -11.38 -2.16
N VAL A 41 1.64 -10.61 -1.84
CA VAL A 41 2.22 -9.64 -2.78
C VAL A 41 2.99 -10.42 -3.86
N ARG A 42 2.30 -10.79 -4.93
CA ARG A 42 2.97 -11.29 -6.14
C ARG A 42 3.85 -10.17 -6.68
N ARG A 43 5.17 -10.30 -6.52
CA ARG A 43 6.14 -9.44 -7.21
C ARG A 43 5.85 -9.52 -8.72
N ARG A 44 5.25 -8.46 -9.28
CA ARG A 44 5.16 -8.32 -10.73
C ARG A 44 6.59 -8.33 -11.26
N ARG A 45 6.93 -9.32 -12.10
CA ARG A 45 8.20 -9.30 -12.83
C ARG A 45 8.25 -8.00 -13.62
N ARG A 46 9.29 -7.19 -13.37
CA ARG A 46 9.56 -5.96 -14.11
C ARG A 46 9.67 -6.37 -15.57
N ARG A 47 8.74 -5.93 -16.43
CA ARG A 47 8.87 -6.15 -17.88
C ARG A 47 10.12 -5.39 -18.29
N GLN A 48 11.17 -6.11 -18.67
CA GLN A 48 12.30 -5.49 -19.35
C GLN A 48 11.75 -4.97 -20.68
N ILE A 49 11.81 -3.65 -20.84
CA ILE A 49 11.54 -3.00 -22.11
C ILE A 49 12.66 -3.46 -23.03
N LYS A 50 12.34 -4.38 -23.96
CA LYS A 50 13.24 -4.66 -25.08
C LYS A 50 13.29 -3.37 -25.89
N ASP A 51 14.47 -2.74 -25.95
CA ASP A 51 14.74 -1.67 -26.90
C ASP A 51 14.56 -2.29 -28.30
N LYS A 52 13.33 -2.18 -28.83
CA LYS A 52 13.10 -2.35 -30.25
C LYS A 52 13.85 -1.18 -30.87
N GLY A 53 14.87 -1.47 -31.69
CA GLY A 53 15.66 -0.46 -32.40
C GLY A 53 14.82 0.31 -33.44
N GLU A 54 13.72 0.91 -33.01
CA GLU A 54 12.99 1.91 -33.76
C GLU A 54 13.84 3.18 -33.75
N GLU A 55 14.09 3.73 -34.94
CA GLU A 55 14.65 5.06 -35.11
C GLU A 55 13.78 6.06 -34.34
N ILE A 56 14.34 6.55 -33.24
CA ILE A 56 13.70 7.56 -32.40
C ILE A 56 13.68 8.83 -33.26
N PRO A 57 12.51 9.48 -33.46
CA PRO A 57 12.49 10.76 -34.15
C PRO A 57 13.42 11.72 -33.41
N PRO A 58 14.35 12.38 -34.12
CA PRO A 58 15.30 13.28 -33.50
C PRO A 58 14.52 14.40 -32.82
N LEU A 59 14.71 14.54 -31.51
CA LEU A 59 14.19 15.68 -30.75
C LEU A 59 14.85 16.94 -31.29
N ASP A 60 14.04 17.94 -31.68
CA ASP A 60 14.56 19.20 -32.20
C ASP A 60 15.42 19.91 -31.13
N PRO A 61 16.75 19.99 -31.32
CA PRO A 61 17.65 20.50 -30.29
C PRO A 61 17.41 21.99 -30.01
N VAL A 62 16.98 22.74 -31.02
CA VAL A 62 16.69 24.18 -30.92
C VAL A 62 15.50 24.44 -29.99
N LEU A 63 14.43 23.63 -30.09
CA LEU A 63 13.26 23.78 -29.24
C LEU A 63 13.61 23.46 -27.79
N LEU A 64 14.35 22.37 -27.57
CA LEU A 64 14.80 21.96 -26.25
C LEU A 64 15.64 23.05 -25.58
N GLU A 65 16.63 23.60 -26.27
CA GLU A 65 17.46 24.69 -25.72
C GLU A 65 16.64 25.94 -25.39
N LYS A 66 15.69 26.30 -26.25
CA LYS A 66 14.83 27.46 -26.03
C LYS A 66 13.97 27.29 -24.78
N VAL A 67 13.27 26.16 -24.68
CA VAL A 67 12.42 25.84 -23.52
C VAL A 67 13.25 25.77 -22.24
N MET A 68 14.46 25.20 -22.30
CA MET A 68 15.36 25.14 -21.15
C MET A 68 15.81 26.52 -20.68
N LYS A 69 16.17 27.42 -21.60
CA LYS A 69 16.54 28.81 -21.26
C LYS A 69 15.38 29.60 -20.67
N GLU A 70 14.17 29.41 -21.19
CA GLU A 70 12.95 30.07 -20.69
C GLU A 70 12.50 29.56 -19.31
N SER A 71 12.80 28.30 -18.98
CA SER A 71 12.33 27.65 -17.75
C SER A 71 12.95 28.19 -16.45
N GLY A 72 14.08 28.91 -16.53
CA GLY A 72 14.73 29.50 -15.35
C GLY A 72 15.29 28.48 -14.35
N LEU A 73 15.50 27.22 -14.77
CA LEU A 73 16.04 26.18 -13.90
C LEU A 73 17.48 26.50 -13.46
N PRO A 74 17.85 26.23 -12.19
CA PRO A 74 19.19 26.48 -11.70
C PRO A 74 20.23 25.60 -12.42
N VAL A 75 21.34 26.20 -12.82
CA VAL A 75 22.48 25.49 -13.45
C VAL A 75 23.12 24.46 -12.49
N ALA A 76 22.91 24.61 -11.18
CA ALA A 76 23.40 23.68 -10.17
C ALA A 76 22.80 22.26 -10.28
N TYR A 77 21.69 22.09 -11.01
CA TYR A 77 21.03 20.81 -11.20
C TYR A 77 20.80 20.53 -12.68
N SER A 78 21.32 19.40 -13.18
CA SER A 78 21.19 19.05 -14.61
C SER A 78 19.78 18.54 -14.98
N PHE A 79 19.05 17.94 -14.03
CA PHE A 79 17.74 17.26 -14.18
C PHE A 79 17.64 16.21 -15.30
N GLU A 80 18.63 16.10 -16.19
CA GLU A 80 18.69 15.22 -17.35
C GLU A 80 17.42 15.26 -18.22
N ILE A 81 16.82 16.45 -18.39
CA ILE A 81 15.62 16.66 -19.21
C ILE A 81 15.78 16.09 -20.63
N PRO A 82 16.91 16.31 -21.35
CA PRO A 82 17.09 15.76 -22.70
C PRO A 82 16.94 14.23 -22.74
N LYS A 83 17.59 13.52 -21.81
CA LYS A 83 17.52 12.06 -21.72
C LYS A 83 16.12 11.58 -21.34
N THR A 84 15.45 12.32 -20.46
CA THR A 84 14.08 12.02 -20.04
C THR A 84 13.12 12.12 -21.20
N VAL A 85 13.22 13.16 -22.03
CA VAL A 85 12.39 13.34 -23.23
C VAL A 85 12.63 12.22 -24.24
N THR A 86 13.91 11.90 -24.53
CA THR A 86 14.24 10.76 -25.40
C THR A 86 13.59 9.47 -24.89
N ARG A 87 13.59 9.24 -23.57
CA ARG A 87 12.97 8.05 -22.99
C ARG A 87 11.44 8.08 -23.10
N ILE A 88 10.81 9.22 -22.93
CA ILE A 88 9.35 9.39 -23.11
C ILE A 88 8.95 9.06 -24.56
N VAL A 89 9.71 9.58 -25.54
CA VAL A 89 9.49 9.33 -26.97
C VAL A 89 9.70 7.85 -27.31
N GLN A 90 10.81 7.25 -26.85
CA GLN A 90 11.08 5.81 -27.02
C GLN A 90 9.95 4.92 -26.48
N LEU A 91 9.38 5.29 -25.33
CA LEU A 91 8.30 4.53 -24.71
C LEU A 91 6.92 4.86 -25.26
N ARG A 92 6.81 5.87 -26.14
CA ARG A 92 5.55 6.47 -26.60
C ARG A 92 4.58 6.71 -25.43
N ALA A 93 5.11 7.23 -24.33
CA ALA A 93 4.38 7.40 -23.09
C ALA A 93 3.34 8.53 -23.24
N LYS A 94 2.08 8.23 -22.91
CA LYS A 94 0.98 9.23 -22.91
C LYS A 94 0.84 9.98 -21.58
N HIS A 95 1.31 9.35 -20.50
CA HIS A 95 1.24 9.89 -19.15
C HIS A 95 2.59 9.71 -18.49
N VAL A 96 3.07 10.77 -17.84
CA VAL A 96 4.34 10.81 -17.14
C VAL A 96 4.08 11.30 -15.72
N ALA A 97 4.58 10.56 -14.74
CA ALA A 97 4.55 10.98 -13.35
C ALA A 97 5.98 11.37 -12.93
N LEU A 98 6.12 12.54 -12.32
CA LEU A 98 7.38 13.02 -11.76
C LEU A 98 7.42 12.71 -10.27
N GLN A 99 8.42 11.93 -9.85
CA GLN A 99 8.70 11.69 -8.45
C GLN A 99 9.90 12.55 -8.05
N MET A 100 9.71 13.45 -7.09
CA MET A 100 10.76 14.32 -6.58
C MET A 100 10.82 14.26 -5.05
N PRO A 101 12.01 14.33 -4.44
CA PRO A 101 12.17 14.57 -3.01
C PRO A 101 11.76 16.01 -2.65
N GLU A 102 11.45 16.27 -1.38
CA GLU A 102 10.89 17.56 -0.92
C GLU A 102 11.69 18.79 -1.38
N GLY A 103 13.03 18.72 -1.35
CA GLY A 103 13.90 19.81 -1.77
C GLY A 103 13.89 20.12 -3.28
N LEU A 104 13.33 19.24 -4.10
CA LEU A 104 13.21 19.43 -5.56
C LEU A 104 11.76 19.63 -6.01
N LEU A 105 10.78 19.57 -5.09
CA LEU A 105 9.37 19.78 -5.43
C LEU A 105 9.11 21.16 -6.01
N LEU A 106 9.88 22.19 -5.62
CA LEU A 106 9.79 23.53 -6.18
C LEU A 106 9.98 23.55 -7.72
N TYR A 107 10.80 22.64 -8.24
CA TYR A 107 11.07 22.54 -9.68
C TYR A 107 10.13 21.57 -10.40
N ALA A 108 9.35 20.76 -9.68
CA ALA A 108 8.52 19.73 -10.29
C ALA A 108 7.46 20.32 -11.22
N THR A 109 6.85 21.45 -10.84
CA THR A 109 5.85 22.14 -11.65
C THR A 109 6.45 22.73 -12.93
N VAL A 110 7.63 23.36 -12.82
CA VAL A 110 8.37 23.91 -13.97
C VAL A 110 8.77 22.79 -14.93
N ILE A 111 9.28 21.68 -14.40
CA ILE A 111 9.67 20.52 -15.20
C ILE A 111 8.46 19.89 -15.89
N ALA A 112 7.30 19.82 -15.22
CA ALA A 112 6.07 19.33 -15.84
C ALA A 112 5.64 20.19 -17.04
N ASP A 113 5.70 21.52 -16.91
CA ASP A 113 5.39 22.46 -18.00
C ASP A 113 6.39 22.31 -19.16
N VAL A 114 7.69 22.21 -18.86
CA VAL A 114 8.73 21.93 -19.87
C VAL A 114 8.43 20.64 -20.65
N LEU A 115 8.10 19.55 -19.95
CA LEU A 115 7.80 18.26 -20.58
C LEU A 115 6.50 18.27 -21.39
N GLN A 116 5.58 19.20 -21.11
CA GLN A 116 4.34 19.32 -21.85
C GLN A 116 4.49 20.18 -23.13
N ARG A 117 5.49 21.06 -23.17
CA ARG A 117 5.81 21.90 -24.33
C ARG A 117 6.71 21.20 -25.37
N LEU A 118 7.34 20.09 -24.99
CA LEU A 118 8.23 19.26 -25.82
C LEU A 118 7.48 18.06 -26.39
#